data_AF-A0A2V6KED3-F1
#
_entry.id   AF-A0A2V6KED3-F1
#
_cell.length_a   1.000
_cell.length_b   1.000
_cell.length_c   1.000
_cell.angle_alpha   90.00
_cell.angle_beta   90.00
_cell.angle_gamma   90.00
#
_symmetry.space_group_name_H-M   'P 1'
#
loop_
_entity.id
_entity.type
_entity.pdbx_description
1 polymer ?
#
loop_
_entity_poly.entity_id
_entity_poly.type
_entity_poly.pdbx_seq_one_letter_code
_entity_poly.pdbx_strand_id
1 'polypeptide(L)' 'EKDPELRDTVTLRERDSMKQERVKISDLVQLLSQRTA' A
#
# COMPACT_ATOMS: atom_id res chain seq x y z
N GLU A 1 -11.28 18.03 7.06
CA GLU A 1 -11.35 16.60 6.75
C GLU A 1 -10.26 15.84 7.48
N LYS A 2 -10.65 14.84 8.28
CA LYS A 2 -9.74 13.80 8.77
C LYS A 2 -10.52 12.49 8.70
N ASP A 3 -10.87 12.08 7.48
CA ASP A 3 -11.53 10.82 7.25
C ASP A 3 -10.75 9.71 7.96
N PRO A 4 -11.34 9.08 8.99
CA PRO A 4 -10.66 8.10 9.80
C PRO A 4 -10.25 6.87 8.98
N GLU A 5 -10.92 6.63 7.85
CA GLU A 5 -10.65 5.55 6.91
C GLU A 5 -9.39 5.77 6.06
N LEU A 6 -8.93 7.02 5.91
CA LEU A 6 -7.66 7.34 5.25
C LEU A 6 -6.47 7.31 6.21
N ARG A 7 -6.72 7.21 7.52
CA ARG A 7 -5.64 7.07 8.50
C ARG A 7 -5.01 5.69 8.35
N ASP A 8 -3.68 5.66 8.42
CA ASP A 8 -2.87 4.43 8.37
C ASP A 8 -2.96 3.65 7.04
N THR A 9 -3.35 4.30 5.95
CA THR A 9 -3.29 3.74 4.60
C THR A 9 -2.34 4.51 3.70
N VAL A 10 -1.68 3.80 2.79
CA VAL A 10 -0.80 4.37 1.75
C VAL A 10 -1.21 3.84 0.39
N THR A 11 -0.91 4.59 -0.66
CA THR A 11 -1.19 4.14 -2.04
C THR A 11 0.08 3.54 -2.62
N LEU A 12 0.07 2.24 -2.90
CA LEU A 12 1.16 1.52 -3.53
C LEU A 12 1.01 1.59 -5.05
N ARG A 13 2.08 1.94 -5.76
CA ARG A 13 2.09 1.96 -7.23
C ARG A 13 3.04 0.92 -7.78
N GLU A 14 2.50 -0.03 -8.53
CA GLU A 14 3.28 -1.07 -9.19
C GLU A 14 4.04 -0.50 -10.38
N ARG A 15 5.35 -0.77 -10.47
CA ARG A 15 6.21 -0.25 -11.55
C ARG A 15 5.79 -0.77 -12.92
N ASP A 16 5.62 -2.09 -13.05
CA ASP A 16 5.45 -2.75 -14.35
C ASP A 16 4.02 -2.62 -14.87
N SER A 17 3.02 -2.70 -13.97
CA SER A 17 1.60 -2.59 -14.36
C SER A 17 1.05 -1.17 -14.25
N MET A 18 1.77 -0.21 -13.66
CA MET A 18 1.31 1.15 -13.36
C MET A 18 0.06 1.23 -12.48
N LYS A 19 -0.39 0.11 -11.91
CA LYS A 19 -1.57 0.00 -11.05
C LYS A 19 -1.33 0.68 -9.71
N GLN A 20 -2.39 1.26 -9.17
CA GLN A 20 -2.39 1.90 -7.87
C GLN A 20 -3.42 1.21 -6.97
N GLU A 21 -2.98 0.78 -5.80
CA GLU A 21 -3.83 0.16 -4.79
C GLU A 21 -3.65 0.87 -3.46
N ARG A 22 -4.71 0.91 -2.65
CA ARG A 22 -4.65 1.47 -1.29
C ARG A 22 -4.48 0.32 -0.31
N VAL A 23 -3.39 0.35 0.44
CA VAL A 23 -3.03 -0.70 1.41
C VAL A 23 -2.87 -0.08 2.78
N LYS A 24 -3.12 -0.86 3.82
CA LYS A 24 -2.79 -0.46 5.19
C LYS A 24 -1.28 -0.49 5.38
N ILE A 25 -0.76 0.44 6.17
CA ILE A 25 0.68 0.50 6.50
C ILE A 25 1.13 -0.78 7.22
N SER A 26 0.26 -1.39 8.03
CA SER A 26 0.52 -2.68 8.70
C SER A 26 0.86 -3.81 7.73
N ASP A 27 0.21 -3.82 6.57
CA ASP A 27 0.31 -4.92 5.60
C ASP A 27 1.42 -4.66 4.57
N LEU A 28 1.91 -3.41 4.49
CA LEU A 28 2.91 -2.95 3.54
C LEU A 28 4.22 -3.76 3.62
N VAL A 29 4.73 -4.00 4.83
CA VAL A 29 6.00 -4.69 5.04
C VAL A 29 5.94 -6.13 4.53
N GLN A 30 4.83 -6.82 4.80
CA GLN A 30 4.62 -8.18 4.35
C GLN A 30 4.49 -8.25 2.82
N LEU A 31 3.70 -7.34 2.23
CA LEU A 31 3.52 -7.26 0.78
C LEU A 31 4.83 -6.98 0.03
N LEU A 32 5.66 -6.07 0.53
CA LEU A 32 6.96 -5.78 -0.07
C LEU A 32 7.94 -6.96 0.09
N SER A 33 7.96 -7.59 1.27
CA SER A 33 8.83 -8.74 1.53
C SER A 33 8.54 -9.93 0.61
N GLN A 34 7.27 -10.21 0.31
CA GLN A 34 6.86 -11.26 -0.63
C GLN A 34 7.27 -10.98 -2.08
N ARG A 35 7.52 -9.71 -2.42
CA ARG A 35 7.70 -9.25 -3.79
C ARG A 35 9.16 -9.01 -4.16
N THR A 36 10.02 -8.86 -3.15
CA THR A 36 11.47 -8.74 -3.30
C THR A 36 12.24 -10.01 -2.96
N ALA A 37 11.59 -11.01 -2.34
CA ALA A 37 12.16 -12.36 -2.17
C ALA A 37 12.11 -13.14 -3.49
#